data_AF-A0A3R7AGA5-F1
#
_entry.id   AF-A0A3R7AGA5-F1
#
_cell.length_a   1.000
_cell.length_b   1.000
_cell.length_c   1.000
_cell.angle_alpha   90.00
_cell.angle_beta   90.00
_cell.angle_gamma   90.00
#
_symmetry.space_group_name_H-M   'P 1'
#
loop_
_entity.id
_entity.type
_entity.pdbx_description
1 polymer ?
#
loop_
_entity_poly.entity_id
_entity_poly.type
_entity_poly.pdbx_seq_one_letter_code
_entity_poly.pdbx_strand_id
1 'polypeptide(L)'
;MLENYHFIHGKLQGLSEHSVPLKRYTDDSFAAYSTNLDAYVMWLWECEVGKFTALFATIETHLESLPVKEVQFHLPKQDVRKAGELIHQNLDKSIKHIGERLKKHLSHSGDMAAVVVQCLRATILKTHERHAMLAKKCYDLELDLTVDRLRTSLEKLH
;
A
#
# COMPACT_ATOMS: atom_id res chain seq x y z
N MET A 1 7.51 16.32 3.34
CA MET A 1 7.75 15.91 4.76
C MET A 1 8.55 14.61 4.84
N LEU A 2 8.23 13.58 4.04
CA LEU A 2 8.95 12.29 4.02
C LEU A 2 10.46 12.42 3.71
N GLU A 3 10.85 13.27 2.75
CA GLU A 3 12.28 13.51 2.43
C GLU A 3 13.07 14.06 3.63
N ASN A 4 12.45 14.93 4.43
CA ASN A 4 13.07 15.47 5.63
C ASN A 4 13.30 14.38 6.69
N TYR A 5 12.33 13.47 6.89
CA TYR A 5 12.49 12.35 7.82
C TYR A 5 13.57 11.37 7.36
N HIS A 6 13.63 11.07 6.06
CA HIS A 6 14.67 10.22 5.48
C HIS A 6 16.07 10.83 5.69
N PHE A 7 16.21 12.12 5.43
CA PHE A 7 17.46 12.86 5.65
C PHE A 7 17.87 12.89 7.13
N ILE A 8 16.96 13.23 8.04
CA ILE A 8 17.23 13.31 9.48
C ILE A 8 17.61 11.94 10.04
N HIS A 9 16.88 10.88 9.67
CA HIS A 9 17.21 9.52 10.06
C HIS A 9 18.62 9.13 9.60
N GLY A 10 18.96 9.36 8.33
CA GLY A 10 20.31 9.05 7.82
C GLY A 10 21.42 9.79 8.56
N LYS A 11 21.21 11.05 8.95
CA LYS A 11 22.17 11.82 9.74
C LYS A 11 22.28 11.32 11.19
N LEU A 12 21.16 10.99 11.83
CA LEU A 12 21.14 10.47 13.20
C LEU A 12 21.75 9.07 13.30
N GLN A 13 21.50 8.21 12.30
CA GLN A 13 22.06 6.87 12.24
C GLN A 13 23.60 6.92 12.25
N GLY A 14 24.21 7.72 11.38
CA GLY A 14 25.67 7.88 11.34
C GLY A 14 26.28 8.49 12.60
N LEU A 15 25.52 9.28 13.37
CA LEU A 15 25.99 9.84 14.66
C LEU A 15 25.80 8.86 15.83
N SER A 16 24.78 8.01 15.77
CA SER A 16 24.43 7.06 16.84
C SER A 16 25.38 5.86 16.94
N GLU A 17 26.17 5.58 15.89
CA GLU A 17 27.23 4.55 15.91
C GLU A 17 28.29 4.80 16.99
N HIS A 18 28.41 6.05 17.46
CA HIS A 18 29.40 6.47 18.45
C HIS A 18 28.79 7.03 19.75
N SER A 19 27.46 7.02 19.92
CA SER A 19 26.81 7.67 21.06
C SER A 19 25.50 6.99 21.48
N VAL A 20 25.53 6.31 22.62
CA VAL A 20 24.39 5.59 23.22
C VAL A 20 23.15 6.48 23.47
N PRO A 21 23.28 7.73 23.97
CA PRO A 21 22.12 8.61 24.16
C PRO A 21 21.38 8.99 22.86
N LEU A 22 22.08 9.02 21.72
CA LEU A 22 21.49 9.37 20.43
C LEU A 22 20.66 8.23 19.82
N LYS A 23 20.86 6.99 20.28
CA LYS A 23 20.15 5.82 19.77
C LYS A 23 18.63 5.96 19.89
N ARG A 24 18.12 6.47 21.02
CA ARG A 24 16.68 6.69 21.21
C ARG A 24 16.10 7.66 20.17
N TYR A 25 16.82 8.73 19.85
CA TYR A 25 16.39 9.70 18.84
C TYR A 25 16.46 9.14 17.43
N THR A 26 17.44 8.27 17.15
CA THR A 26 17.50 7.50 15.90
C THR A 26 16.28 6.58 15.77
N ASP A 27 15.92 5.85 16.84
CA ASP A 27 14.76 4.96 16.87
C ASP A 27 13.44 5.72 16.68
N ASP A 28 13.25 6.84 17.40
CA ASP A 28 12.06 7.69 17.27
C ASP A 28 11.96 8.30 15.85
N SER A 29 13.08 8.74 15.28
CA SER A 29 13.13 9.27 13.90
C SER A 29 12.84 8.17 12.87
N PHE A 30 13.30 6.94 13.11
CA PHE A 30 13.00 5.80 12.24
C PHE A 30 11.51 5.47 12.28
N ALA A 31 10.90 5.41 13.47
CA ALA A 31 9.47 5.14 13.61
C ALA A 31 8.61 6.19 12.89
N ALA A 32 8.97 7.47 13.02
CA ALA A 32 8.31 8.55 12.29
C ALA A 32 8.51 8.42 10.77
N TYR A 33 9.73 8.12 10.31
CA TYR A 33 10.02 7.88 8.91
C TYR A 33 9.19 6.71 8.34
N SER A 34 9.17 5.56 9.00
CA SER A 34 8.40 4.38 8.58
C SER A 34 6.92 4.68 8.51
N THR A 35 6.36 5.35 9.53
CA THR A 35 4.93 5.73 9.53
C THR A 35 4.58 6.63 8.35
N ASN A 36 5.43 7.62 8.06
CA ASN A 36 5.21 8.52 6.92
C ASN A 36 5.39 7.79 5.58
N LEU A 37 6.31 6.83 5.50
CA LEU A 37 6.57 6.03 4.30
C LEU A 37 5.36 5.16 3.98
N ASP A 38 4.85 4.42 4.97
CA ASP A 38 3.67 3.56 4.83
C ASP A 38 2.44 4.39 4.43
N ALA A 39 2.22 5.53 5.07
CA ALA A 39 1.12 6.43 4.73
C ALA A 39 1.24 6.98 3.30
N TYR A 40 2.45 7.35 2.88
CA TYR A 40 2.69 7.85 1.52
C TYR A 40 2.45 6.77 0.46
N VAL A 41 2.95 5.57 0.71
CA VAL A 41 2.78 4.39 -0.16
C VAL A 41 1.31 4.01 -0.28
N MET A 42 0.58 3.97 0.83
CA MET A 42 -0.86 3.70 0.81
C MET A 42 -1.64 4.77 0.05
N TRP A 43 -1.32 6.04 0.27
CA TRP A 43 -1.93 7.15 -0.46
C TRP A 43 -1.71 7.06 -1.97
N LEU A 44 -0.50 6.69 -2.42
CA LEU A 44 -0.20 6.47 -3.84
C LEU A 44 -1.10 5.39 -4.44
N TRP A 45 -1.31 4.30 -3.71
CA TRP A 45 -2.18 3.21 -4.13
C TRP A 45 -3.65 3.64 -4.17
N GLU A 46 -4.13 4.31 -3.13
CA GLU A 46 -5.51 4.80 -3.01
C GLU A 46 -5.87 5.84 -4.07
N CYS A 47 -4.91 6.64 -4.54
CA CYS A 47 -5.13 7.56 -5.67
C CYS A 47 -5.62 6.83 -6.92
N GLU A 48 -5.15 5.61 -7.15
CA GLU A 48 -5.47 4.84 -8.35
C GLU A 48 -6.59 3.82 -8.13
N VAL A 49 -6.69 3.24 -6.93
CA VAL A 49 -7.65 2.15 -6.64
C VAL A 49 -8.60 2.44 -5.47
N GLY A 50 -8.74 3.71 -5.07
CA GLY A 50 -9.49 4.11 -3.88
C GLY A 50 -10.90 3.53 -3.76
N LYS A 51 -11.61 3.33 -4.88
CA LYS A 51 -12.94 2.71 -4.87
C LYS A 51 -12.91 1.24 -4.41
N PHE A 52 -11.88 0.50 -4.81
CA PHE A 52 -11.72 -0.89 -4.42
C PHE A 52 -11.23 -1.03 -2.98
N THR A 53 -10.23 -0.25 -2.57
CA THR A 53 -9.76 -0.26 -1.18
C THR A 53 -10.87 0.15 -0.22
N ALA A 54 -11.66 1.18 -0.56
CA ALA A 54 -12.83 1.59 0.23
C ALA A 54 -13.90 0.48 0.33
N LEU A 55 -14.13 -0.26 -0.75
CA LEU A 55 -15.08 -1.38 -0.73
C LEU A 55 -14.64 -2.49 0.24
N PHE A 56 -13.34 -2.82 0.26
CA PHE A 56 -12.81 -3.79 1.24
C PHE A 56 -12.79 -3.25 2.66
N ALA A 57 -12.54 -1.95 2.88
CA ALA A 57 -12.67 -1.33 4.19
C ALA A 57 -14.10 -1.42 4.74
N THR A 58 -15.12 -1.29 3.87
CA THR A 58 -16.53 -1.52 4.23
C THR A 58 -16.78 -2.97 4.65
N ILE A 59 -16.22 -3.95 3.94
CA ILE A 59 -16.30 -5.38 4.31
C ILE A 59 -15.72 -5.59 5.70
N GLU A 60 -14.55 -5.01 5.99
CA GLU A 60 -13.90 -5.11 7.30
C GLU A 60 -14.74 -4.51 8.41
N THR A 61 -15.28 -3.31 8.19
CA THR A 61 -16.18 -2.64 9.14
C THR A 61 -17.43 -3.49 9.43
N HIS A 62 -17.98 -4.15 8.41
CA HIS A 62 -19.10 -5.08 8.62
C HIS A 62 -18.68 -6.32 9.41
N LEU A 63 -17.48 -6.86 9.20
CA LEU A 63 -16.97 -8.01 9.95
C LEU A 63 -16.71 -7.72 11.44
N GLU A 64 -16.58 -6.46 11.82
CA GLU A 64 -16.47 -6.07 13.25
C GLU A 64 -17.80 -6.22 13.99
N SER A 65 -18.94 -6.13 13.29
CA SER A 65 -20.27 -6.08 13.88
C SER A 65 -21.21 -7.21 13.44
N LEU A 66 -20.90 -7.90 12.35
CA LEU A 66 -21.77 -8.90 11.72
C LEU A 66 -21.06 -10.24 11.53
N PRO A 67 -21.78 -11.36 11.63
CA PRO A 67 -21.29 -12.65 11.18
C PRO A 67 -20.91 -12.64 9.69
N VAL A 68 -19.87 -13.38 9.33
CA VAL A 68 -19.34 -13.48 7.94
C VAL A 68 -20.44 -13.75 6.90
N LYS A 69 -21.41 -14.61 7.22
CA LYS A 69 -22.50 -15.01 6.32
C LYS A 69 -23.48 -13.88 6.01
N GLU A 70 -23.53 -12.86 6.87
CA GLU A 70 -24.48 -11.74 6.75
C GLU A 70 -23.92 -10.58 5.94
N VAL A 71 -22.59 -10.47 5.83
CA VAL A 71 -21.90 -9.41 5.08
C VAL A 71 -22.41 -9.29 3.64
N GLN A 72 -22.72 -10.42 2.99
CA GLN A 72 -23.23 -10.44 1.62
C GLN A 72 -24.61 -9.78 1.43
N PHE A 73 -25.39 -9.61 2.50
CA PHE A 73 -26.70 -8.92 2.44
C PHE A 73 -26.55 -7.40 2.54
N HIS A 74 -25.43 -6.90 3.05
CA HIS A 74 -25.13 -5.47 3.19
C HIS A 74 -24.26 -4.95 2.04
N LEU A 75 -23.40 -5.81 1.50
CA LEU A 75 -22.59 -5.51 0.33
C LEU A 75 -22.69 -6.67 -0.67
N PRO A 76 -23.37 -6.48 -1.82
CA PRO A 76 -23.58 -7.55 -2.79
C PRO A 76 -22.27 -8.10 -3.39
N LYS A 77 -22.21 -9.42 -3.59
CA LYS A 77 -21.10 -10.12 -4.27
C LYS A 77 -20.75 -9.50 -5.64
N GLN A 78 -21.75 -9.00 -6.35
CA GLN A 78 -21.56 -8.40 -7.67
C GLN A 78 -20.70 -7.13 -7.63
N ASP A 79 -20.79 -6.34 -6.56
CA ASP A 79 -20.03 -5.09 -6.44
C ASP A 79 -18.55 -5.39 -6.17
N VAL A 80 -18.27 -6.39 -5.33
CA VAL A 80 -16.92 -6.92 -5.09
C VAL A 80 -16.30 -7.41 -6.40
N ARG A 81 -17.05 -8.19 -7.19
CA ARG A 81 -16.58 -8.72 -8.48
C ARG A 81 -16.28 -7.59 -9.47
N LYS A 82 -17.22 -6.66 -9.68
CA LYS A 82 -17.03 -5.52 -10.59
C LYS A 82 -15.82 -4.67 -10.21
N ALA A 83 -15.60 -4.45 -8.92
CA ALA A 83 -14.43 -3.70 -8.44
C ALA A 83 -13.11 -4.45 -8.73
N GLY A 84 -13.10 -5.77 -8.56
CA GLY A 84 -11.96 -6.63 -8.93
C GLY A 84 -11.64 -6.61 -10.43
N GLU A 85 -12.68 -6.77 -11.26
CA GLU A 85 -12.57 -6.68 -12.73
C GLU A 85 -12.02 -5.32 -13.18
N LEU A 86 -12.52 -4.23 -12.58
CA LEU A 86 -12.11 -2.87 -12.94
C LEU A 86 -10.62 -2.61 -12.64
N ILE A 87 -10.10 -3.08 -11.50
CA ILE A 87 -8.66 -2.98 -11.24
C ILE A 87 -7.90 -3.86 -12.21
N HIS A 88 -8.33 -5.10 -12.42
CA HIS A 88 -7.65 -6.02 -13.31
C HIS A 88 -7.45 -5.39 -14.70
N GLN A 89 -8.48 -4.72 -15.23
CA GLN A 89 -8.43 -4.02 -16.52
C GLN A 89 -7.56 -2.77 -16.50
N ASN A 90 -7.57 -2.00 -15.41
CA ASN A 90 -6.87 -0.72 -15.34
C ASN A 90 -5.47 -0.80 -14.70
N LEU A 91 -5.04 -1.97 -14.25
CA LEU A 91 -3.82 -2.15 -13.45
C LEU A 91 -2.59 -1.50 -14.08
N ASP A 92 -2.30 -1.79 -15.34
CA ASP A 92 -1.10 -1.25 -16.00
C ASP A 92 -1.15 0.29 -16.12
N LYS A 93 -2.34 0.85 -16.31
CA LYS A 93 -2.55 2.30 -16.32
C LYS A 93 -2.31 2.91 -14.94
N SER A 94 -2.85 2.31 -13.89
CA SER A 94 -2.63 2.70 -12.50
C SER A 94 -1.15 2.66 -12.12
N ILE A 95 -0.45 1.57 -12.45
CA ILE A 95 0.99 1.45 -12.20
C ILE A 95 1.78 2.54 -12.93
N LYS A 96 1.44 2.83 -14.19
CA LYS A 96 2.07 3.91 -14.95
C LYS A 96 1.90 5.28 -14.26
N HIS A 97 0.69 5.61 -13.84
CA HIS A 97 0.42 6.87 -13.14
C HIS A 97 1.17 6.98 -11.81
N ILE A 98 1.27 5.88 -11.06
CA ILE A 98 2.07 5.84 -9.82
C ILE A 98 3.53 6.13 -10.14
N GLY A 99 4.09 5.51 -11.18
CA GLY A 99 5.46 5.79 -11.63
C GLY A 99 5.68 7.25 -12.03
N GLU A 100 4.75 7.85 -12.77
CA GLU A 100 4.81 9.28 -13.13
C GLU A 100 4.75 10.20 -11.90
N ARG A 101 3.89 9.87 -10.93
CA ARG A 101 3.75 10.62 -9.68
C ARG A 101 5.01 10.51 -8.81
N LEU A 102 5.60 9.32 -8.71
CA LEU A 102 6.87 9.09 -8.01
C LEU A 102 7.98 9.95 -8.61
N LYS A 103 8.13 9.93 -9.94
CA LYS A 103 9.12 10.76 -10.65
C LYS A 103 8.93 12.24 -10.38
N LYS A 104 7.68 12.71 -10.32
CA LYS A 104 7.37 14.12 -10.04
C LYS A 104 7.66 14.51 -8.59
N HIS A 105 7.34 13.65 -7.63
CA HIS A 105 7.43 13.97 -6.21
C HIS A 105 8.82 13.76 -5.61
N LEU A 106 9.61 12.84 -6.20
CA LEU A 106 10.94 12.45 -5.72
C LEU A 106 12.04 12.77 -6.73
N SER A 107 11.80 13.75 -7.62
CA SER A 107 12.74 14.16 -8.67
C SER A 107 14.12 14.56 -8.17
N HIS A 108 14.24 14.91 -6.89
CA HIS A 108 15.48 15.38 -6.26
C HIS A 108 16.16 14.33 -5.37
N SER A 109 15.54 13.15 -5.18
CA SER A 109 15.96 12.14 -4.20
C SER A 109 15.92 10.72 -4.79
N GLY A 110 16.86 10.41 -5.69
CA GLY A 110 16.91 9.13 -6.41
C GLY A 110 16.94 7.89 -5.49
N ASP A 111 17.73 7.94 -4.43
CA ASP A 111 17.84 6.83 -3.45
C ASP A 111 16.51 6.58 -2.73
N MET A 112 15.75 7.65 -2.49
CA MET A 112 14.45 7.58 -1.82
C MET A 112 13.36 7.02 -2.73
N ALA A 113 13.43 7.26 -4.05
CA ALA A 113 12.51 6.66 -4.99
C ALA A 113 12.58 5.12 -4.97
N ALA A 114 13.79 4.56 -4.90
CA ALA A 114 13.99 3.11 -4.80
C ALA A 114 13.37 2.54 -3.51
N VAL A 115 13.59 3.19 -2.36
CA VAL A 115 13.02 2.76 -1.07
C VAL A 115 11.49 2.83 -1.09
N VAL A 116 10.92 3.90 -1.63
CA VAL A 116 9.46 4.05 -1.77
C VAL A 116 8.90 2.97 -2.69
N VAL A 117 9.53 2.68 -3.82
CA VAL A 117 9.09 1.61 -4.73
C VAL A 117 9.12 0.24 -4.04
N GLN A 118 10.17 -0.06 -3.28
CA GLN A 118 10.26 -1.33 -2.55
C GLN A 118 9.15 -1.46 -1.49
N CYS A 119 8.94 -0.41 -0.69
CA CYS A 119 7.88 -0.38 0.32
C CYS A 119 6.48 -0.47 -0.33
N LEU A 120 6.28 0.23 -1.46
CA LEU A 120 5.05 0.19 -2.25
C LEU A 120 4.72 -1.21 -2.73
N ARG A 121 5.71 -1.93 -3.29
CA ARG A 121 5.54 -3.32 -3.74
C ARG A 121 5.09 -4.22 -2.59
N ALA A 122 5.79 -4.17 -1.45
CA ALA A 122 5.47 -5.01 -0.31
C ALA A 122 4.07 -4.71 0.26
N THR A 123 3.74 -3.43 0.39
CA THR A 123 2.47 -2.99 0.96
C THR A 123 1.29 -3.35 0.06
N ILE A 124 1.38 -3.08 -1.24
CA ILE A 124 0.31 -3.40 -2.19
C ILE A 124 0.05 -4.91 -2.24
N LEU A 125 1.11 -5.74 -2.28
CA LEU A 125 0.95 -7.19 -2.29
C LEU A 125 0.26 -7.70 -1.03
N LYS A 126 0.70 -7.25 0.16
CA LYS A 126 0.09 -7.60 1.44
C LYS A 126 -1.39 -7.18 1.52
N THR A 127 -1.69 -5.97 1.07
CA THR A 127 -3.06 -5.44 1.05
C THR A 127 -3.95 -6.23 0.08
N HIS A 128 -3.44 -6.58 -1.09
CA HIS A 128 -4.19 -7.38 -2.07
C HIS A 128 -4.45 -8.82 -1.58
N GLU A 129 -3.46 -9.46 -0.95
CA GLU A 129 -3.65 -10.78 -0.33
C GLU A 129 -4.76 -10.76 0.74
N ARG A 130 -4.79 -9.70 1.56
CA ARG A 130 -5.85 -9.49 2.54
C ARG A 130 -7.22 -9.32 1.88
N HIS A 131 -7.32 -8.54 0.81
CA HIS A 131 -8.56 -8.40 0.04
C HIS A 131 -9.01 -9.73 -0.59
N ALA A 132 -8.08 -10.50 -1.17
CA ALA A 132 -8.38 -11.81 -1.74
C ALA A 132 -8.91 -12.79 -0.67
N MET A 133 -8.31 -12.77 0.53
CA MET A 133 -8.79 -13.55 1.67
C MET A 133 -10.21 -13.15 2.08
N LEU A 134 -10.50 -11.85 2.19
CA LEU A 134 -11.83 -11.33 2.54
C LEU A 134 -12.88 -11.69 1.49
N ALA A 135 -12.55 -11.55 0.21
CA ALA A 135 -13.42 -11.94 -0.90
C ALA A 135 -13.77 -13.44 -0.83
N LYS A 136 -12.77 -14.29 -0.60
CA LYS A 136 -12.98 -15.73 -0.45
C LYS A 136 -13.81 -16.07 0.80
N LYS A 137 -13.50 -15.45 1.93
CA LYS A 137 -14.16 -15.73 3.21
C LYS A 137 -15.63 -15.28 3.24
N CYS A 138 -15.92 -14.07 2.75
CA CYS A 138 -17.26 -13.48 2.84
C CYS A 138 -18.17 -13.88 1.67
N TYR A 139 -17.60 -14.23 0.52
CA TYR A 139 -18.36 -14.40 -0.72
C TYR A 139 -18.06 -15.69 -1.49
N ASP A 140 -17.09 -16.50 -1.06
CA ASP A 140 -16.54 -17.60 -1.86
C ASP A 140 -16.24 -17.14 -3.30
N LEU A 141 -15.47 -16.06 -3.37
CA LEU A 141 -15.09 -15.38 -4.60
C LEU A 141 -13.56 -15.32 -4.72
N GLU A 142 -13.04 -15.74 -5.87
CA GLU A 142 -11.66 -15.49 -6.26
C GLU A 142 -11.59 -14.21 -7.10
N LEU A 143 -10.61 -13.35 -6.80
CA LEU A 143 -10.44 -12.09 -7.52
C LEU A 143 -9.70 -12.34 -8.84
N ASP A 144 -10.14 -11.69 -9.92
CA ASP A 144 -9.54 -11.84 -11.26
C ASP A 144 -8.07 -11.36 -11.31
N LEU A 145 -7.71 -10.41 -10.46
CA LEU A 145 -6.34 -9.98 -10.29
C LEU A 145 -5.59 -10.98 -9.40
N THR A 146 -4.71 -11.78 -10.02
CA THR A 146 -3.81 -12.69 -9.30
C THR A 146 -2.63 -11.93 -8.67
N VAL A 147 -2.08 -12.48 -7.59
CA VAL A 147 -0.88 -11.94 -6.94
C VAL A 147 0.31 -11.90 -7.89
N ASP A 148 0.47 -12.92 -8.75
CA ASP A 148 1.57 -12.97 -9.71
C ASP A 148 1.45 -11.87 -10.78
N ARG A 149 0.25 -11.64 -11.32
CA ARG A 149 0.01 -10.53 -12.26
C ARG A 149 0.31 -9.19 -11.60
N LEU A 150 -0.14 -9.00 -10.37
CA LEU A 150 0.13 -7.78 -9.61
C LEU A 150 1.64 -7.58 -9.40
N ARG A 151 2.37 -8.64 -9.03
CA ARG A 151 3.83 -8.63 -8.86
C ARG A 151 4.53 -8.22 -10.17
N THR A 152 4.19 -8.86 -11.29
CA THR A 152 4.77 -8.54 -12.61
C THR A 152 4.48 -7.10 -13.04
N SER A 153 3.28 -6.58 -12.80
CA SER A 153 2.99 -5.17 -13.11
C SER A 153 3.77 -4.22 -12.20
N LEU A 154 3.89 -4.51 -10.91
CA LEU A 154 4.65 -3.69 -9.95
C LEU A 154 6.16 -3.67 -10.21
N GLU A 155 6.72 -4.71 -10.84
CA GLU A 155 8.12 -4.75 -11.27
C GLU A 155 8.48 -3.66 -12.30
N LYS A 156 7.48 -3.16 -13.04
CA LYS A 156 7.64 -2.08 -14.03
C LYS A 156 7.87 -0.70 -13.40
N LEU A 157 7.69 -0.56 -12.08
CA LEU A 157 8.02 0.67 -11.35
C LEU A 157 9.54 0.74 -11.19
N HIS A 158 10.17 1.65 -11.94
CA HIS A 158 11.59 1.98 -11.89
C HIS A 158 11.80 3.42 -11.41
#